data_AF-A0A1V4YDV1-F1
#
_entry.id   AF-A0A1V4YDV1-F1
#
_cell.length_a   1.000
_cell.length_b   1.000
_cell.length_c   1.000
_cell.angle_alpha   90.00
_cell.angle_beta   90.00
_cell.angle_gamma   90.00
#
_symmetry.space_group_name_H-M   'P 1'
#
loop_
_entity.id
_entity.type
_entity.pdbx_description
1 polymer ?
#
loop_
_entity_poly.entity_id
_entity_poly.type
_entity_poly.pdbx_seq_one_letter_code
_entity_poly.pdbx_strand_id
1 'polypeptide(L)'
;MDVKIIEDKNNVLLNRRELNFEVTFEGPTPARMDVKNKMAALLNVPLELVVIQRMKNDFGRQKLSGYAKIYEDAARMKKIEEEHILERNKLPEAPEEKAEAAEE
;
A
#
# COMPACT_ATOMS: atom_id res chain seq x y z
N MET A 1 -16.48 1.97 5.40
CA MET A 1 -15.13 2.42 4.97
C MET A 1 -15.28 2.93 3.56
N ASP A 2 -15.08 4.21 3.36
CA ASP A 2 -15.29 4.88 2.09
C ASP A 2 -13.96 5.49 1.67
N VAL A 3 -13.48 5.08 0.49
CA VAL A 3 -12.21 5.55 -0.05
C VAL A 3 -12.53 6.62 -1.09
N LYS A 4 -12.03 7.83 -0.86
CA LYS A 4 -12.05 8.94 -1.81
C LYS A 4 -10.66 9.14 -2.37
N ILE A 5 -10.54 9.24 -3.68
CA ILE A 5 -9.29 9.59 -4.35
C ILE A 5 -9.29 11.12 -4.51
N ILE A 6 -8.29 11.78 -3.93
CA ILE A 6 -8.17 13.25 -3.96
C ILE A 6 -7.36 13.65 -5.18
N GLU A 7 -6.24 12.97 -5.43
CA GLU A 7 -5.38 13.22 -6.58
C GLU A 7 -4.91 11.91 -7.19
N ASP A 8 -4.87 11.90 -8.51
CA ASP A 8 -4.32 10.83 -9.33
C ASP A 8 -3.34 11.44 -10.31
N LYS A 9 -2.06 11.12 -10.11
CA LYS A 9 -0.97 11.61 -10.94
C LYS A 9 -0.32 10.44 -11.64
N ASN A 10 -0.42 10.44 -12.96
CA ASN A 10 0.26 9.45 -13.78
C ASN A 10 1.72 9.88 -14.03
N ASN A 11 2.68 9.04 -13.61
CA ASN A 11 4.11 9.28 -13.81
C ASN A 11 4.67 8.30 -14.85
N VAL A 12 4.68 8.76 -16.11
CA VAL A 12 5.09 7.97 -17.28
C VAL A 12 6.56 7.57 -17.23
N LEU A 13 7.43 8.38 -16.61
CA LEU A 13 8.88 8.10 -16.54
C LEU A 13 9.18 6.84 -15.70
N LEU A 14 8.38 6.62 -14.65
CA LEU A 14 8.55 5.51 -13.72
C LEU A 14 7.49 4.41 -13.91
N ASN A 15 6.61 4.57 -14.91
CA ASN A 15 5.44 3.71 -15.15
C ASN A 15 4.69 3.40 -13.85
N ARG A 16 4.41 4.46 -13.08
CA ARG A 16 3.64 4.37 -11.83
C ARG A 16 2.57 5.44 -11.78
N ARG A 17 1.44 5.09 -11.17
CA ARG A 17 0.41 6.04 -10.78
C ARG A 17 0.55 6.35 -9.30
N GLU A 18 0.62 7.63 -8.99
CA GLU A 18 0.73 8.17 -7.66
C GLU A 18 -0.65 8.68 -7.23
N LEU A 19 -1.19 8.12 -6.15
CA LEU A 19 -2.55 8.34 -5.71
C LEU A 19 -2.55 8.88 -4.28
N ASN A 20 -3.10 10.07 -4.08
CA ASN A 20 -3.48 10.57 -2.76
C ASN A 20 -4.93 10.17 -2.51
N PHE A 21 -5.17 9.44 -1.43
CA PHE A 21 -6.50 8.98 -1.06
C PHE A 21 -6.83 9.32 0.40
N GLU A 22 -8.11 9.52 0.67
CA GLU A 22 -8.68 9.68 2.00
C GLU A 22 -9.66 8.54 2.26
N VAL A 23 -9.48 7.83 3.37
CA VAL A 23 -10.38 6.79 3.84
C VAL A 23 -11.17 7.34 5.01
N THR A 24 -12.49 7.38 4.88
CA THR A 24 -13.40 7.61 6.00
C THR A 24 -13.89 6.26 6.50
N PHE A 25 -13.86 6.02 7.80
CA PHE A 25 -14.31 4.77 8.40
C PHE A 25 -15.23 5.07 9.59
N GLU A 26 -16.07 4.11 9.96
CA GLU A 26 -16.84 4.18 11.20
C GLU A 26 -16.35 3.05 12.10
N GLY A 27 -15.78 3.39 13.25
CA GLY A 27 -15.24 2.43 14.23
C GLY A 27 -13.71 2.34 14.21
N PRO A 28 -13.13 1.12 14.21
CA PRO A 28 -11.69 0.92 14.35
C PRO A 28 -10.92 1.40 13.13
N THR A 29 -9.64 1.74 13.34
CA THR A 29 -8.74 2.14 12.25
C THR A 29 -8.58 0.96 11.28
N PRO A 30 -8.82 1.16 9.96
CA PRO A 30 -8.69 0.11 8.97
C PRO A 30 -7.25 -0.45 8.92
N ALA A 31 -7.11 -1.75 8.75
CA ALA A 31 -5.81 -2.34 8.51
C ALA A 31 -5.31 -1.97 7.10
N ARG A 32 -3.99 -1.91 6.93
CA ARG A 32 -3.35 -1.64 5.63
C ARG A 32 -3.84 -2.60 4.54
N MET A 33 -4.02 -3.88 4.88
CA MET A 33 -4.45 -4.91 3.95
C MET A 33 -5.87 -4.67 3.43
N ASP A 34 -6.78 -4.25 4.30
CA ASP A 34 -8.17 -3.95 3.92
C ASP A 34 -8.24 -2.74 2.98
N VAL A 35 -7.46 -1.70 3.27
CA VAL A 35 -7.33 -0.53 2.41
C VAL A 35 -6.75 -0.92 1.05
N LYS A 36 -5.71 -1.76 1.02
CA LYS A 36 -5.09 -2.27 -0.20
C LYS A 36 -6.07 -3.08 -1.05
N ASN A 37 -6.81 -4.00 -0.41
CA ASN A 37 -7.85 -4.80 -1.07
C ASN A 37 -8.93 -3.92 -1.69
N LYS A 38 -9.39 -2.92 -0.94
CA LYS A 38 -10.42 -2.01 -1.42
C LYS A 38 -9.93 -1.10 -2.54
N MET A 39 -8.69 -0.60 -2.46
CA MET A 39 -8.08 0.17 -3.55
C MET A 39 -7.92 -0.65 -4.83
N ALA A 40 -7.45 -1.89 -4.72
CA ALA A 40 -7.31 -2.81 -5.84
C ALA A 40 -8.66 -3.07 -6.53
N ALA A 41 -9.71 -3.30 -5.74
CA ALA A 41 -11.07 -3.49 -6.25
C ALA A 41 -11.63 -2.22 -6.93
N LEU A 42 -11.40 -1.04 -6.35
CA LEU A 42 -11.88 0.23 -6.92
C LEU A 42 -11.20 0.58 -8.25
N LEU A 43 -9.92 0.25 -8.39
CA LEU A 43 -9.12 0.60 -9.55
C LEU A 43 -9.01 -0.54 -10.57
N ASN A 44 -9.58 -1.71 -10.28
CA ASN A 44 -9.46 -2.94 -11.07
C ASN A 44 -8.01 -3.32 -11.39
N VAL A 45 -7.14 -3.21 -10.38
CA VAL A 45 -5.71 -3.54 -10.50
C VAL A 45 -5.39 -4.70 -9.57
N PRO A 46 -4.51 -5.65 -9.94
CA PRO A 46 -4.09 -6.72 -9.04
C PRO A 46 -3.40 -6.19 -7.78
N LEU A 47 -3.61 -6.88 -6.67
CA LEU A 47 -3.07 -6.54 -5.34
C LEU A 47 -1.54 -6.45 -5.32
N GLU A 48 -0.88 -7.24 -6.15
CA GLU A 48 0.57 -7.30 -6.25
C GLU A 48 1.17 -5.99 -6.76
N LEU A 49 0.41 -5.23 -7.53
CA LEU A 49 0.85 -3.99 -8.16
C LEU A 49 0.55 -2.74 -7.30
N VAL A 50 -0.23 -2.90 -6.22
CA VAL A 50 -0.63 -1.81 -5.32
C VAL A 50 0.28 -1.77 -4.09
N VAL A 51 0.97 -0.64 -3.93
CA VAL A 51 1.89 -0.36 -2.82
C VAL A 51 1.38 0.83 -2.05
N ILE A 52 1.06 0.64 -0.77
CA ILE A 52 0.75 1.77 0.11
C ILE A 52 2.07 2.22 0.73
N GLN A 53 2.46 3.48 0.53
CA GLN A 53 3.71 4.00 1.11
C GLN A 53 3.47 4.49 2.53
N ARG A 54 2.48 5.37 2.71
CA ARG A 54 2.18 6.00 4.00
C ARG A 54 0.68 6.02 4.23
N MET A 55 0.31 5.82 5.49
CA MET A 55 -1.02 6.14 6.00
C MET A 55 -0.86 6.98 7.24
N LYS A 56 -1.63 8.05 7.33
CA LYS A 56 -1.69 8.95 8.47
C LYS A 56 -3.13 9.04 8.91
N ASN A 57 -3.39 8.62 10.13
CA ASN A 57 -4.70 8.78 10.75
C ASN A 57 -4.82 10.19 11.32
N ASP A 58 -5.96 10.84 11.09
CA ASP A 58 -6.26 12.14 11.67
C ASP A 58 -6.80 11.97 13.09
N PHE A 59 -6.06 12.48 14.07
CA PHE A 59 -6.43 12.31 15.47
C PHE A 59 -7.81 12.93 15.77
N GLY A 60 -8.66 12.19 16.46
CA GLY A 60 -10.01 12.62 16.86
C GLY A 60 -11.04 12.62 15.72
N ARG A 61 -10.67 12.21 14.51
CA ARG A 61 -11.59 12.02 13.37
C ARG A 61 -11.43 10.61 12.84
N GLN A 62 -12.51 10.01 12.37
CA GLN A 62 -12.44 8.67 11.75
C GLN A 62 -12.05 8.79 10.28
N LYS A 63 -10.92 9.46 10.04
CA LYS A 63 -10.39 9.79 8.72
C LYS A 63 -8.91 9.44 8.65
N LEU A 64 -8.51 8.87 7.53
CA LEU A 64 -7.14 8.50 7.25
C LEU A 64 -6.75 9.04 5.88
N SER A 65 -5.65 9.78 5.84
CA SER A 65 -5.02 10.20 4.59
C SER A 65 -3.90 9.23 4.25
N GLY A 66 -3.78 8.86 2.98
CA GLY A 66 -2.82 7.87 2.53
C GLY A 66 -2.25 8.21 1.17
N TYR A 67 -1.04 7.71 0.94
CA TYR A 67 -0.37 7.78 -0.36
C TYR A 67 -0.09 6.37 -0.86
N ALA A 68 -0.63 6.08 -2.04
CA ALA A 68 -0.47 4.81 -2.73
C ALA A 68 0.24 5.01 -4.06
N LYS A 69 1.00 4.00 -4.45
CA LYS A 69 1.65 3.87 -5.74
C LYS A 69 1.14 2.61 -6.41
N ILE A 70 0.75 2.74 -7.66
CA ILE A 70 0.35 1.61 -8.49
C ILE A 70 1.34 1.47 -9.63
N TYR A 71 1.91 0.29 -9.75
CA TYR A 71 2.88 -0.03 -10.80
C TYR A 71 2.20 -0.80 -11.93
N GLU A 72 2.76 -0.70 -13.14
CA GLU A 72 2.36 -1.55 -14.27
C GLU A 72 3.02 -2.93 -14.20
N ASP A 73 4.27 -2.99 -13.70
CA ASP A 73 5.09 -4.20 -13.64
C ASP A 73 5.62 -4.50 -12.24
N ALA A 74 5.52 -5.76 -11.81
CA ALA A 74 6.11 -6.24 -10.55
C ALA A 74 7.66 -6.19 -10.57
N ALA A 75 8.28 -6.39 -11.73
CA ALA A 75 9.73 -6.30 -11.88
C ALA A 75 10.26 -4.87 -11.63
N ARG A 76 9.51 -3.86 -12.08
CA ARG A 76 9.84 -2.45 -11.83
C ARG A 76 9.62 -2.06 -10.38
N MET A 77 8.54 -2.56 -9.79
CA MET A 77 8.27 -2.35 -8.36
C MET A 77 9.44 -2.81 -7.49
N LYS A 78 9.91 -4.05 -7.69
CA LYS A 78 11.04 -4.62 -6.93
C LYS A 78 12.36 -3.88 -7.12
N LYS A 79 12.55 -3.23 -8.28
CA LYS A 79 13.77 -2.48 -8.61
C LYS A 79 13.78 -1.06 -8.03
N ILE A 80 12.60 -0.45 -7.87
CA ILE A 80 12.46 0.96 -7.50
C ILE A 80 12.13 1.12 -6.01
N GLU A 81 11.32 0.23 -5.44
CA GLU A 81 10.93 0.33 -4.04
C GLU A 81 12.00 -0.28 -3.14
N GLU A 82 12.25 0.37 -2.00
CA GLU A 82 13.16 -0.14 -0.97
C GLU A 82 12.57 -1.37 -0.29
N GLU A 83 13.44 -2.27 0.20
CA GLU A 83 13.06 -3.53 0.84
C GLU A 83 12.06 -3.31 1.99
N HIS A 84 12.24 -2.25 2.77
CA HIS A 84 11.35 -1.91 3.89
C HIS A 84 9.90 -1.56 3.46
N ILE A 85 9.70 -1.09 2.22
CA ILE A 85 8.37 -0.75 1.67
C ILE A 85 7.69 -2.02 1.13
N LEU A 86 8.48 -2.93 0.56
CA LEU A 86 8.02 -4.24 0.13
C LEU A 86 7.60 -5.07 1.33
N GLU A 87 8.41 -5.15 2.39
CA GLU A 87 8.10 -5.88 3.61
C GLU A 87 6.81 -5.39 4.28
N ARG A 88 6.58 -4.08 4.32
CA ARG A 88 5.35 -3.50 4.89
C ARG A 88 4.11 -3.64 4.01
N ASN A 89 4.24 -4.13 2.78
CA ASN A 89 3.14 -4.39 1.84
C ASN A 89 3.02 -5.86 1.42
N LYS A 90 3.93 -6.73 1.90
CA LYS A 90 3.78 -8.17 1.82
C LYS A 90 2.50 -8.56 2.55
N LEU A 91 1.75 -9.49 1.97
CA LEU A 91 0.70 -10.16 2.71
C LEU A 91 1.34 -10.85 3.92
N PRO A 92 0.65 -10.92 5.08
CA PRO A 92 1.11 -11.77 6.16
C PRO A 92 0.98 -13.21 5.66
N GLU A 93 2.03 -13.70 4.99
CA GLU A 93 2.35 -15.12 5.13
C GLU A 93 2.75 -15.34 6.59
N ALA A 94 2.30 -16.48 7.08
CA ALA A 94 2.54 -16.99 8.42
C ALA A 94 4.00 -16.79 8.87
N PRO A 95 4.26 -16.70 10.18
CA PRO A 95 5.61 -16.52 10.69
C PRO A 95 6.47 -17.74 10.31
N GLU A 96 7.28 -17.63 9.26
CA GLU A 96 8.47 -18.46 9.14
C GLU A 96 9.60 -17.77 9.91
N GLU A 97 9.75 -18.28 11.13
CA GLU A 97 10.98 -18.55 11.85
C GLU A 97 12.22 -17.70 11.55
N LYS A 98 12.69 -17.08 12.63
CA LYS A 98 14.11 -16.99 12.94
C LYS A 98 14.83 -18.31 12.65
N ALA A 99 15.69 -18.32 11.63
CA ALA A 99 16.90 -19.15 11.51
C ALA A 99 17.68 -18.56 10.31
N GLU A 100 18.94 -18.15 10.37
CA GLU A 100 20.02 -18.32 11.32
C GLU A 100 20.95 -17.11 11.19
N ALA A 101 21.35 -16.58 12.35
CA ALA A 101 22.71 -16.10 12.50
C ALA A 101 23.60 -17.34 12.72
N ALA A 102 24.81 -17.31 12.15
CA ALA A 102 25.98 -18.19 12.38
C ALA A 102 26.21 -19.37 11.41
N GLU A 103 26.91 -19.09 10.31
CA GLU A 103 28.14 -19.75 9.79
C GLU A 103 28.51 -18.92 8.54
N GLU A 104 29.68 -18.29 8.41
CA GLU A 104 31.06 -18.78 8.54
C GLU A 104 32.00 -17.66 9.02
#